data_AF-A0A133V2R4-F1
#
_entry.id   AF-A0A133V2R4-F1
#
_cell.length_a   1.000
_cell.length_b   1.000
_cell.length_c   1.000
_cell.angle_alpha   90.00
_cell.angle_beta   90.00
_cell.angle_gamma   90.00
#
_symmetry.space_group_name_H-M   'P 1'
#
loop_
_entity.id
_entity.type
_entity.pdbx_description
1 polymer ?
#
loop_
_entity_poly.entity_id
_entity_poly.type
_entity_poly.pdbx_seq_one_letter_code
_entity_poly.pdbx_strand_id
1 'polypeptide(L)'
;MKEDELRTRLRFWVETHYDLQDQRIITDNRIDAIERSKDYNQMDAVISGMRETSRKLEDHEEEAKKHIKNLLKEHPLWNRWLAGVHGMGPALTGGLIAWTYCGSKCREMSSGDGYEKYDQQNKRWKECPYWEDCQGKRDIRRFHTPSAYKKYVGLAPGMGKKQGQDHSYKHEFKPHVIKIAKQFRRQGKEYRKLYEQFSEKYWGRARNKGKDIVPSKDLPEDDGGNKYEPEGVVSEGHLENLTLRKLGQTFLIHTYDVWRRILGLPVKEPWITSKSPDAEKHRYLKPRIDNKSKIKRGVPGLWKSDKEVKAENERLEGILDDHPVDAELKTIRDAFDEGSLEEVFGADLPGSAIEEIRETLEREEPTIVE
;
A
#
# COMPACT_ATOMS: atom_id res chain seq x y z
N MET A 1 19.29 -22.45 5.14
CA MET A 1 18.62 -21.88 6.33
C MET A 1 17.12 -22.15 6.23
N LYS A 2 16.46 -22.56 7.32
CA LYS A 2 14.99 -22.75 7.30
C LYS A 2 14.30 -21.39 7.11
N GLU A 3 13.18 -21.34 6.39
CA GLU A 3 12.45 -20.08 6.09
C GLU A 3 12.11 -19.30 7.37
N ASP A 4 11.79 -19.99 8.45
CA ASP A 4 11.50 -19.40 9.75
C ASP A 4 12.71 -18.77 10.42
N GLU A 5 13.86 -19.42 10.33
CA GLU A 5 15.13 -18.94 10.89
C GLU A 5 15.57 -17.66 10.16
N LEU A 6 15.47 -17.64 8.82
CA LEU A 6 15.73 -16.46 8.01
C LEU A 6 14.91 -15.26 8.50
N ARG A 7 13.61 -15.47 8.76
CA ARG A 7 12.68 -14.40 9.15
C ARG A 7 12.88 -13.94 10.58
N THR A 8 13.18 -14.85 11.50
CA THR A 8 13.53 -14.50 12.88
C THR A 8 14.81 -13.65 12.90
N ARG A 9 15.85 -14.07 12.16
CA ARG A 9 17.09 -13.29 12.01
C ARG A 9 16.83 -11.94 11.35
N LEU A 10 16.03 -11.91 10.29
CA LEU A 10 15.67 -10.66 9.61
C LEU A 10 14.96 -9.70 10.56
N ARG A 11 14.03 -10.20 11.37
CA ARG A 11 13.32 -9.39 12.37
C ARG A 11 14.26 -8.81 13.41
N PHE A 12 15.14 -9.64 13.97
CA PHE A 12 16.15 -9.20 14.92
C PHE A 12 16.96 -8.02 14.35
N TRP A 13 17.56 -8.19 13.17
CA TRP A 13 18.39 -7.13 12.57
C TRP A 13 17.60 -5.88 12.19
N VAL A 14 16.34 -6.01 11.80
CA VAL A 14 15.46 -4.87 11.53
C VAL A 14 15.16 -4.08 12.80
N GLU A 15 14.82 -4.76 13.90
CA GLU A 15 14.54 -4.13 15.19
C GLU A 15 15.82 -3.45 15.70
N THR A 16 16.97 -4.13 15.68
CA THR A 16 18.28 -3.54 16.01
C THR A 16 18.60 -2.31 15.15
N HIS A 17 18.36 -2.35 13.84
CA HIS A 17 18.60 -1.19 12.96
C HIS A 17 17.74 0.02 13.35
N TYR A 18 16.46 -0.19 13.68
CA TYR A 18 15.59 0.90 14.11
C TYR A 18 15.93 1.41 15.51
N ASP A 19 16.29 0.54 16.44
CA ASP A 19 16.74 0.95 17.78
C ASP A 19 18.00 1.82 17.71
N LEU A 20 18.99 1.41 16.90
CA LEU A 20 20.20 2.20 16.65
C LEU A 20 19.89 3.55 16.02
N GLN A 21 19.01 3.58 15.01
CA GLN A 21 18.58 4.81 14.36
C GLN A 21 17.88 5.76 15.34
N ASP A 22 17.00 5.25 16.21
CA ASP A 22 16.30 6.05 17.21
C ASP A 22 17.27 6.63 18.25
N GLN A 23 18.23 5.83 18.73
CA GLN A 23 19.28 6.34 19.64
C GLN A 23 20.15 7.42 18.98
N ARG A 24 20.49 7.25 17.70
CA ARG A 24 21.26 8.24 16.94
C ARG A 24 20.48 9.55 16.82
N ILE A 25 19.21 9.49 16.41
CA ILE A 25 18.34 10.68 16.29
C ILE A 25 18.20 11.39 17.64
N ILE A 26 18.03 10.65 18.74
CA ILE A 26 17.98 11.23 20.10
C ILE A 26 19.29 11.94 20.44
N THR A 27 20.43 11.35 20.07
CA THR A 27 21.76 11.91 20.32
C THR A 27 21.97 13.19 19.50
N ASP A 28 21.60 13.18 18.22
CA ASP A 28 21.70 14.34 17.32
C ASP A 28 20.80 15.49 17.81
N ASN A 29 19.56 15.21 18.21
CA ASN A 29 18.67 16.23 18.75
C ASN A 29 19.20 16.88 20.04
N ARG A 30 19.93 16.12 20.87
CA ARG A 30 20.57 16.67 22.08
C ARG A 30 21.77 17.55 21.72
N ILE A 31 22.56 17.15 20.72
CA ILE A 31 23.64 17.98 20.19
C ILE A 31 23.07 19.31 19.69
N ASP A 32 22.06 19.27 18.82
CA ASP A 32 21.38 20.45 18.29
C ASP A 32 20.83 21.37 19.38
N ALA A 33 20.29 20.80 20.46
CA ALA A 33 19.75 21.58 21.58
C ALA A 33 20.86 22.32 22.36
N ILE A 34 22.01 21.68 22.56
CA ILE A 34 23.17 22.29 23.23
C ILE A 34 23.77 23.38 22.34
N GLU A 35 23.89 23.13 21.03
CA GLU A 35 24.41 24.10 20.05
C GLU A 35 23.59 25.39 19.97
N ARG A 36 22.28 25.32 20.24
CA ARG A 36 21.40 26.49 20.30
C ARG A 36 21.44 27.22 21.64
N SER A 37 22.08 26.64 22.67
CA SER A 37 22.18 27.25 23.99
C SER A 37 23.30 28.30 24.06
N LYS A 38 23.16 29.30 24.93
CA LYS A 38 24.17 30.37 25.10
C LYS A 38 25.47 29.87 25.73
N ASP A 39 25.45 28.69 26.35
CA ASP A 39 26.58 28.10 27.08
C ASP A 39 27.45 27.18 26.20
N TYR A 40 27.26 27.23 24.88
CA TYR A 40 27.96 26.38 23.90
C TYR A 40 29.48 26.27 24.14
N ASN A 41 30.16 27.41 24.35
CA ASN A 41 31.61 27.46 24.52
C ASN A 41 32.13 26.66 25.74
N GLN A 42 31.28 26.37 26.73
CA GLN A 42 31.68 25.57 27.91
C GLN A 42 31.49 24.07 27.68
N MET A 43 30.80 23.66 26.61
CA MET A 43 30.42 22.26 26.34
C MET A 43 31.11 21.64 25.12
N ASP A 44 32.09 22.31 24.50
CA ASP A 44 32.77 21.83 23.29
C ASP A 44 33.29 20.38 23.39
N ALA A 45 33.92 20.03 24.52
CA ALA A 45 34.43 18.68 24.75
C ALA A 45 33.30 17.62 24.80
N VAL A 46 32.16 17.97 25.43
CA VAL A 46 30.99 17.10 25.53
C VAL A 46 30.35 16.91 24.15
N ILE A 47 30.17 17.99 23.39
CA ILE A 47 29.62 17.96 22.03
C ILE A 47 30.50 17.11 21.12
N SER A 48 31.83 17.25 21.21
CA SER A 48 32.77 16.41 20.45
C SER A 48 32.61 14.91 20.77
N GLY A 49 32.52 14.54 22.05
CA GLY A 49 32.28 13.15 22.47
C GLY A 49 30.92 12.60 22.02
N MET A 50 29.87 13.44 22.05
CA MET A 50 28.55 13.06 21.55
C MET A 50 28.53 12.87 20.04
N ARG A 51 29.21 13.72 19.27
CA ARG A 51 29.38 13.56 17.81
C ARG A 51 30.15 12.30 17.45
N GLU A 52 31.17 11.93 18.23
CA GLU A 52 31.86 10.64 18.06
C GLU A 52 30.90 9.46 18.32
N THR A 53 30.08 9.55 19.37
CA THR A 53 29.07 8.53 19.67
C THR A 53 28.03 8.40 18.56
N SER A 54 27.53 9.51 18.03
CA SER A 54 26.58 9.53 16.91
C SER A 54 27.17 8.86 15.66
N ARG A 55 28.44 9.15 15.32
CA ARG A 55 29.15 8.47 14.22
C ARG A 55 29.25 6.95 14.41
N LYS A 56 29.59 6.48 15.63
CA LYS A 56 29.62 5.04 15.93
C LYS A 56 28.25 4.39 15.79
N LEU A 57 27.18 5.08 16.19
CA LEU A 57 25.80 4.60 15.99
C LEU A 57 25.45 4.51 14.50
N GLU A 58 25.88 5.46 13.68
CA GLU A 58 25.69 5.42 12.22
C GLU A 58 26.43 4.24 11.57
N ASP A 59 27.67 3.96 11.99
CA ASP A 59 28.44 2.82 11.52
C ASP A 59 27.74 1.48 11.83
N HIS A 60 27.21 1.34 13.06
CA HIS A 60 26.42 0.18 13.46
C HIS A 60 25.06 0.10 12.72
N GLU A 61 24.42 1.24 12.44
CA GLU A 61 23.19 1.31 11.64
C GLU A 61 23.42 0.73 10.23
N GLU A 62 24.54 1.11 9.59
CA GLU A 62 24.92 0.62 8.27
C GLU A 62 25.36 -0.85 8.29
N GLU A 63 26.01 -1.32 9.35
CA GLU A 63 26.32 -2.74 9.55
C GLU A 63 25.03 -3.59 9.64
N ALA A 64 24.09 -3.19 10.50
CA ALA A 64 22.78 -3.86 10.62
C ALA A 64 22.05 -3.89 9.27
N LYS A 65 22.08 -2.78 8.51
CA LYS A 65 21.51 -2.68 7.17
C LYS A 65 22.18 -3.60 6.15
N LYS A 66 23.51 -3.80 6.23
CA LYS A 66 24.22 -4.81 5.41
C LYS A 66 23.74 -6.22 5.73
N HIS A 67 23.56 -6.56 7.01
CA HIS A 67 22.99 -7.86 7.41
C HIS A 67 21.57 -8.06 6.89
N ILE A 68 20.70 -7.05 7.04
CA ILE A 68 19.33 -7.06 6.47
C ILE A 68 19.39 -7.32 4.97
N LYS A 69 20.23 -6.59 4.23
CA LYS A 69 20.38 -6.74 2.78
C LYS A 69 20.80 -8.15 2.39
N ASN A 70 21.72 -8.76 3.13
CA ASN A 70 22.18 -10.12 2.85
C ASN A 70 21.08 -11.15 3.08
N LEU A 71 20.31 -11.04 4.16
CA LEU A 71 19.15 -11.90 4.42
C LEU A 71 18.06 -11.71 3.36
N LEU A 72 17.79 -10.48 2.92
CA LEU A 72 16.79 -10.20 1.88
C LEU A 72 17.12 -10.84 0.53
N LYS A 73 18.40 -11.03 0.18
CA LYS A 73 18.81 -11.73 -1.05
C LYS A 73 18.34 -13.18 -1.08
N GLU A 74 17.95 -13.77 0.04
CA GLU A 74 17.39 -15.11 0.11
C GLU A 74 15.85 -15.09 0.04
N HIS A 75 15.21 -13.96 0.37
CA HIS A 75 13.76 -13.87 0.42
C HIS A 75 13.13 -13.72 -0.98
N PRO A 76 12.13 -14.55 -1.34
CA PRO A 76 11.61 -14.57 -2.71
C PRO A 76 10.86 -13.29 -3.08
N LEU A 77 10.18 -12.63 -2.14
CA LEU A 77 9.50 -11.34 -2.37
C LEU A 77 10.47 -10.23 -2.79
N TRP A 78 11.68 -10.23 -2.23
CA TRP A 78 12.71 -9.26 -2.57
C TRP A 78 13.22 -9.50 -3.98
N ASN A 79 13.70 -10.73 -4.25
CA ASN A 79 14.31 -11.10 -5.52
C ASN A 79 13.37 -11.04 -6.72
N ARG A 80 12.07 -11.20 -6.50
CA ARG A 80 11.08 -11.27 -7.59
C ARG A 80 10.32 -9.96 -7.80
N TRP A 81 10.38 -9.02 -6.86
CA TRP A 81 9.60 -7.79 -6.97
C TRP A 81 10.19 -6.59 -6.24
N LEU A 82 10.32 -6.64 -4.91
CA LEU A 82 10.64 -5.43 -4.13
C LEU A 82 12.01 -4.81 -4.48
N ALA A 83 12.99 -5.61 -4.91
CA ALA A 83 14.28 -5.09 -5.37
C ALA A 83 14.17 -4.19 -6.62
N GLY A 84 13.13 -4.40 -7.44
CA GLY A 84 12.82 -3.59 -8.62
C GLY A 84 11.90 -2.39 -8.34
N VAL A 85 11.41 -2.23 -7.11
CA VAL A 85 10.58 -1.08 -6.71
C VAL A 85 11.48 0.04 -6.18
N HIS A 86 11.45 1.19 -6.83
CA HIS A 86 12.22 2.35 -6.45
C HIS A 86 11.70 2.94 -5.13
N GLY A 87 12.62 3.31 -4.25
CA GLY A 87 12.29 3.70 -2.87
C GLY A 87 12.17 2.54 -1.87
N MET A 88 12.18 1.26 -2.31
CA MET A 88 12.21 0.12 -1.40
C MET A 88 13.66 -0.28 -1.04
N GLY A 89 14.22 0.40 -0.05
CA GLY A 89 15.53 0.05 0.51
C GLY A 89 15.51 -1.25 1.34
N PRO A 90 16.69 -1.81 1.71
CA PRO A 90 16.79 -3.00 2.55
C PRO A 90 16.06 -2.86 3.89
N ALA A 91 16.23 -1.76 4.62
CA ALA A 91 15.58 -1.54 5.91
C ALA A 91 14.04 -1.54 5.81
N LEU A 92 13.49 -0.77 4.86
CA LEU A 92 12.04 -0.69 4.62
C LEU A 92 11.45 -2.05 4.21
N THR A 93 12.14 -2.77 3.32
CA THR A 93 11.70 -4.11 2.89
C THR A 93 11.82 -5.13 4.01
N GLY A 94 12.92 -5.06 4.77
CA GLY A 94 13.15 -5.89 5.96
C GLY A 94 12.01 -5.73 6.95
N GLY A 95 11.67 -4.49 7.34
CA GLY A 95 10.54 -4.22 8.25
C GLY A 95 9.20 -4.70 7.73
N LEU A 96 8.93 -4.53 6.42
CA LEU A 96 7.70 -5.05 5.81
C LEU A 96 7.57 -6.56 5.96
N ILE A 97 8.63 -7.32 5.63
CA ILE A 97 8.65 -8.78 5.71
C ILE A 97 8.66 -9.25 7.17
N ALA A 98 9.56 -8.71 7.99
CA ALA A 98 9.77 -9.07 9.39
C ALA A 98 8.50 -8.88 10.23
N TRP A 99 7.76 -7.80 10.02
CA TRP A 99 6.55 -7.53 10.80
C TRP A 99 5.29 -8.13 10.20
N THR A 100 5.33 -8.57 8.94
CA THR A 100 4.31 -9.48 8.39
C THR A 100 4.41 -10.87 9.02
N TYR A 101 5.57 -11.25 9.54
CA TYR A 101 5.79 -12.54 10.20
C TYR A 101 5.37 -12.50 11.68
N CYS A 102 4.41 -13.36 12.06
CA CYS A 102 4.16 -13.71 13.46
C CYS A 102 5.30 -14.65 13.88
N GLY A 103 6.16 -14.23 14.80
CA GLY A 103 7.32 -15.00 15.24
C GLY A 103 6.98 -16.38 15.83
N SER A 104 8.00 -17.17 16.16
CA SER A 104 7.85 -18.45 16.88
C SER A 104 7.10 -18.31 18.21
N LYS A 105 7.13 -17.12 18.83
CA LYS A 105 6.37 -16.79 20.04
C LYS A 105 4.84 -16.95 19.89
N CYS A 106 4.31 -16.99 18.67
CA CYS A 106 2.90 -17.32 18.46
C CYS A 106 2.63 -18.81 18.77
N ARG A 107 3.65 -19.69 18.80
CA ARG A 107 3.53 -21.15 18.98
C ARG A 107 3.66 -21.62 20.43
N GLU A 108 4.39 -20.90 21.27
CA GLU A 108 4.68 -21.30 22.66
C GLU A 108 3.59 -20.82 23.62
N MET A 109 2.35 -21.27 23.40
CA MET A 109 1.34 -21.29 24.46
C MET A 109 1.48 -22.52 25.38
N SER A 110 2.60 -23.25 25.32
CA SER A 110 2.88 -24.37 26.24
C SER A 110 4.15 -24.20 27.09
N SER A 111 4.94 -23.12 26.97
CA SER A 111 6.15 -22.95 27.78
C SER A 111 6.60 -21.49 27.93
N GLY A 112 6.05 -20.81 28.94
CA GLY A 112 6.86 -19.95 29.81
C GLY A 112 7.22 -18.52 29.40
N ASP A 113 7.72 -18.21 28.19
CA ASP A 113 8.63 -17.06 28.09
C ASP A 113 8.31 -16.09 26.94
N GLY A 114 7.33 -15.20 27.14
CA GLY A 114 6.99 -14.16 26.15
C GLY A 114 6.41 -12.87 26.74
N TYR A 115 7.29 -11.91 27.08
CA TYR A 115 6.95 -10.50 27.37
C TYR A 115 5.91 -9.96 26.36
N GLU A 116 4.63 -9.84 26.74
CA GLU A 116 4.02 -8.77 27.55
C GLU A 116 2.54 -9.10 27.86
N LYS A 117 2.16 -8.86 29.12
CA LYS A 117 0.87 -9.14 29.79
C LYS A 117 0.56 -10.63 30.03
N TYR A 118 1.37 -11.25 30.90
CA TYR A 118 0.84 -12.29 31.79
C TYR A 118 -0.28 -11.63 32.60
N ASP A 119 -1.50 -12.12 32.42
CA ASP A 119 -2.63 -11.70 33.25
C ASP A 119 -2.37 -12.23 34.67
N GLN A 120 -1.88 -11.37 35.55
CA GLN A 120 -1.55 -11.76 36.93
C GLN A 120 -2.77 -12.24 37.71
N GLN A 121 -3.98 -11.75 37.37
CA GLN A 121 -5.22 -12.17 37.99
C GLN A 121 -5.65 -13.57 37.52
N ASN A 122 -5.54 -13.83 36.21
CA ASN A 122 -6.02 -15.08 35.61
C ASN A 122 -4.94 -16.16 35.41
N LYS A 123 -3.68 -15.86 35.75
CA LYS A 123 -2.51 -16.74 35.54
C LYS A 123 -2.42 -17.32 34.13
N ARG A 124 -2.82 -16.53 33.13
CA ARG A 124 -2.79 -16.94 31.71
C ARG A 124 -2.07 -15.89 30.90
N TRP A 125 -1.30 -16.35 29.92
CA TRP A 125 -0.78 -15.48 28.88
C TRP A 125 -1.95 -14.93 28.07
N LYS A 126 -1.99 -13.63 27.81
CA LYS A 126 -2.91 -13.12 26.79
C LYS A 126 -2.51 -13.80 25.48
N GLU A 127 -3.41 -14.61 24.95
CA GLU A 127 -3.27 -15.23 23.63
C GLU A 127 -2.84 -14.14 22.64
N CYS A 128 -2.00 -14.47 21.65
CA CYS A 128 -1.72 -13.54 20.57
C CYS A 128 -3.08 -12.97 20.12
N PRO A 129 -3.33 -11.65 20.14
CA PRO A 129 -4.65 -11.11 19.83
C PRO A 129 -5.09 -11.39 18.38
N TYR A 130 -4.20 -12.02 17.59
CA TYR A 130 -4.41 -12.49 16.23
C TYR A 130 -4.32 -14.02 16.13
N TRP A 131 -4.39 -14.77 17.23
CA TRP A 131 -4.20 -16.22 17.25
C TRP A 131 -5.24 -16.95 16.42
N GLU A 132 -6.53 -16.63 16.61
CA GLU A 132 -7.64 -17.16 15.81
C GLU A 132 -7.42 -16.91 14.31
N ASP A 133 -6.90 -15.73 13.96
CA ASP A 133 -6.58 -15.35 12.58
C ASP A 133 -5.31 -16.05 12.05
N CYS A 134 -4.37 -16.43 12.92
CA CYS A 134 -3.08 -16.96 12.51
C CYS A 134 -3.17 -18.44 12.12
N GLN A 135 -4.02 -19.25 12.76
CA GLN A 135 -4.21 -20.69 12.48
C GLN A 135 -2.88 -21.48 12.32
N GLY A 136 -1.81 -21.08 13.01
CA GLY A 136 -0.46 -21.63 12.83
C GLY A 136 0.23 -21.26 11.50
N LYS A 137 -0.44 -20.58 10.56
CA LYS A 137 0.13 -20.03 9.33
C LYS A 137 0.97 -18.81 9.67
N ARG A 138 2.13 -18.69 9.03
CA ARG A 138 3.06 -17.56 9.22
C ARG A 138 2.93 -16.60 8.04
N ASP A 139 3.55 -15.42 8.13
CA ASP A 139 3.68 -14.46 7.02
C ASP A 139 2.37 -14.02 6.31
N ILE A 140 2.40 -13.90 4.99
CA ILE A 140 1.26 -13.58 4.13
C ILE A 140 0.25 -14.74 4.02
N ARG A 141 0.66 -15.99 4.31
CA ARG A 141 -0.20 -17.18 4.23
C ARG A 141 -1.43 -17.08 5.14
N ARG A 142 -1.32 -16.41 6.29
CA ARG A 142 -2.44 -16.20 7.22
C ARG A 142 -3.53 -15.28 6.68
N PHE A 143 -3.21 -14.39 5.76
CA PHE A 143 -4.20 -13.47 5.21
C PHE A 143 -4.88 -14.10 4.01
N HIS A 144 -6.16 -14.44 4.16
CA HIS A 144 -6.99 -14.94 3.06
C HIS A 144 -7.47 -13.83 2.11
N THR A 145 -7.42 -12.57 2.55
CA THR A 145 -7.83 -11.41 1.76
C THR A 145 -6.88 -10.23 1.98
N PRO A 146 -6.75 -9.31 1.00
CA PRO A 146 -5.97 -8.10 1.19
C PRO A 146 -6.56 -7.18 2.27
N SER A 147 -7.87 -7.25 2.53
CA SER A 147 -8.51 -6.51 3.62
C SER A 147 -8.09 -6.99 5.00
N ALA A 148 -7.95 -8.30 5.20
CA ALA A 148 -7.40 -8.87 6.43
C ALA A 148 -5.96 -8.38 6.65
N TYR A 149 -5.14 -8.34 5.60
CA TYR A 149 -3.77 -7.82 5.69
C TYR A 149 -3.75 -6.33 6.07
N LYS A 150 -4.60 -5.49 5.46
CA LYS A 150 -4.73 -4.07 5.83
C LYS A 150 -5.22 -3.86 7.26
N LYS A 151 -6.12 -4.71 7.76
CA LYS A 151 -6.61 -4.68 9.15
C LYS A 151 -5.46 -4.97 10.10
N TYR A 152 -4.68 -6.02 9.85
CA TYR A 152 -3.50 -6.37 10.63
C TYR A 152 -2.45 -5.25 10.70
N VAL A 153 -2.24 -4.54 9.60
CA VAL A 153 -1.31 -3.40 9.55
C VAL A 153 -1.90 -2.16 10.24
N GLY A 154 -3.22 -2.06 10.46
CA GLY A 154 -3.86 -0.89 11.05
C GLY A 154 -4.22 0.22 10.05
N LEU A 155 -4.27 -0.11 8.75
CA LEU A 155 -4.64 0.82 7.69
C LEU A 155 -6.08 0.68 7.22
N ALA A 156 -6.83 -0.34 7.67
CA ALA A 156 -8.26 -0.47 7.38
C ALA A 156 -9.07 0.74 7.91
N PRO A 157 -10.24 1.07 7.31
CA PRO A 157 -11.15 2.09 7.86
C PRO A 157 -11.57 1.75 9.29
N GLY A 158 -11.81 2.77 10.12
CA GLY A 158 -12.29 2.57 11.50
C GLY A 158 -11.25 2.12 12.54
N MET A 159 -9.98 1.90 12.15
CA MET A 159 -8.90 1.44 13.06
C MET A 159 -8.34 2.56 13.97
N GLY A 160 -9.21 3.41 14.51
CA GLY A 160 -8.84 4.44 15.49
C GLY A 160 -8.58 3.83 16.87
N LYS A 161 -7.71 4.46 17.66
CA LYS A 161 -7.55 4.12 19.08
C LYS A 161 -8.64 4.85 19.87
N LYS A 162 -9.39 4.14 20.71
CA LYS A 162 -10.12 4.77 21.81
C LYS A 162 -9.16 4.92 22.98
N GLN A 163 -9.16 6.06 23.65
CA GLN A 163 -8.30 6.29 24.82
C GLN A 163 -8.50 5.16 25.84
N GLY A 164 -7.40 4.62 26.38
CA GLY A 164 -7.43 3.48 27.31
C GLY A 164 -7.53 2.08 26.67
N GLN A 165 -7.72 1.95 25.36
CA GLN A 165 -7.77 0.64 24.68
C GLN A 165 -6.45 0.28 23.98
N ASP A 166 -6.10 -1.00 24.04
CA ASP A 166 -5.00 -1.58 23.26
C ASP A 166 -5.35 -1.55 21.75
N HIS A 167 -4.32 -1.48 20.89
CA HIS A 167 -4.53 -1.50 19.44
C HIS A 167 -4.93 -2.88 18.95
N SER A 168 -5.95 -2.95 18.09
CA SER A 168 -6.33 -4.16 17.34
C SER A 168 -5.45 -4.43 16.12
N TYR A 169 -4.31 -3.74 16.02
CA TYR A 169 -3.32 -3.92 14.95
C TYR A 169 -1.89 -3.81 15.53
N LYS A 170 -0.90 -4.27 14.77
CA LYS A 170 0.51 -4.18 15.18
C LYS A 170 0.99 -2.73 15.09
N HIS A 171 1.27 -2.12 16.25
CA HIS A 171 1.50 -0.66 16.36
C HIS A 171 2.67 -0.16 15.51
N GLU A 172 3.77 -0.91 15.43
CA GLU A 172 4.97 -0.52 14.67
C GLU A 172 4.73 -0.56 13.16
N PHE A 173 3.78 -1.39 12.72
CA PHE A 173 3.63 -1.69 11.31
C PHE A 173 2.96 -0.55 10.52
N LYS A 174 1.96 0.10 11.11
CA LYS A 174 1.28 1.24 10.47
C LYS A 174 2.26 2.40 10.17
N PRO A 175 3.02 2.93 11.14
CA PRO A 175 4.02 3.97 10.87
C PRO A 175 5.00 3.59 9.77
N HIS A 176 5.44 2.34 9.71
CA HIS A 176 6.40 1.89 8.70
C HIS A 176 5.85 1.83 7.29
N VAL A 177 4.60 1.41 7.11
CA VAL A 177 3.96 1.49 5.80
C VAL A 177 3.74 2.95 5.38
N ILE A 178 3.49 3.86 6.34
CA ILE A 178 3.47 5.30 6.05
C ILE A 178 4.87 5.83 5.72
N LYS A 179 5.94 5.38 6.38
CA LYS A 179 7.34 5.69 6.02
C LYS A 179 7.64 5.25 4.59
N ILE A 180 7.20 4.06 4.18
CA ILE A 180 7.29 3.55 2.80
C ILE A 180 6.56 4.49 1.82
N ALA A 181 5.31 4.86 2.11
CA ALA A 181 4.53 5.77 1.26
C ALA A 181 5.20 7.14 1.11
N LYS A 182 5.75 7.71 2.19
CA LYS A 182 6.55 8.95 2.16
C LYS A 182 7.80 8.78 1.28
N GLN A 183 8.43 7.62 1.31
CA GLN A 183 9.59 7.34 0.47
C GLN A 183 9.22 7.27 -1.02
N PHE A 184 8.09 6.65 -1.37
CA PHE A 184 7.58 6.69 -2.74
C PHE A 184 7.28 8.10 -3.23
N ARG A 185 6.70 8.93 -2.36
CA ARG A 185 6.48 10.36 -2.65
C ARG A 185 7.80 11.08 -2.97
N ARG A 186 8.89 10.78 -2.27
CA ARG A 186 10.19 11.47 -2.42
C ARG A 186 11.00 11.02 -3.65
N GLN A 187 10.95 9.73 -3.99
CA GLN A 187 11.89 9.14 -4.96
C GLN A 187 11.43 9.20 -6.43
N GLY A 188 10.18 9.60 -6.71
CA GLY A 188 9.81 10.12 -8.04
C GLY A 188 9.63 9.12 -9.20
N LYS A 189 9.13 7.89 -8.97
CA LYS A 189 8.91 6.89 -10.04
C LYS A 189 7.46 6.35 -10.14
N GLU A 190 7.23 5.07 -10.40
CA GLU A 190 5.89 4.53 -10.69
C GLU A 190 4.90 4.70 -9.53
N TYR A 191 5.34 4.48 -8.28
CA TYR A 191 4.50 4.75 -7.11
C TYR A 191 4.28 6.24 -6.85
N ARG A 192 5.16 7.12 -7.34
CA ARG A 192 4.93 8.57 -7.30
C ARG A 192 3.77 8.97 -8.20
N LYS A 193 3.66 8.39 -9.40
CA LYS A 193 2.51 8.62 -10.30
C LYS A 193 1.18 8.29 -9.61
N LEU A 194 1.13 7.17 -8.87
CA LEU A 194 -0.05 6.82 -8.06
C LEU A 194 -0.32 7.83 -6.94
N TYR A 195 0.72 8.33 -6.28
CA TYR A 195 0.59 9.39 -5.28
C TYR A 195 -0.05 10.64 -5.88
N GLU A 196 0.43 11.10 -7.04
CA GLU A 196 -0.07 12.30 -7.73
C GLU A 196 -1.53 12.14 -8.12
N GLN A 197 -1.90 11.01 -8.72
CA GLN A 197 -3.29 10.67 -9.05
C GLN A 197 -4.21 10.68 -7.83
N PHE A 198 -3.75 10.10 -6.71
CA PHE A 198 -4.53 10.11 -5.47
C PHE A 198 -4.63 11.52 -4.89
N SER A 199 -3.54 12.29 -4.93
CA SER A 199 -3.51 13.67 -4.43
C SER A 199 -4.51 14.53 -5.18
N GLU A 200 -4.44 14.54 -6.52
CA GLU A 200 -5.36 15.28 -7.38
C GLU A 200 -6.81 14.94 -7.07
N LYS A 201 -7.13 13.64 -6.92
CA LYS A 201 -8.47 13.19 -6.55
C LYS A 201 -8.95 13.72 -5.20
N TYR A 202 -8.10 13.68 -4.16
CA TYR A 202 -8.48 14.14 -2.82
C TYR A 202 -8.60 15.67 -2.75
N TRP A 203 -7.68 16.39 -3.39
CA TRP A 203 -7.71 17.84 -3.49
C TRP A 203 -8.90 18.32 -4.31
N GLY A 204 -9.15 17.73 -5.47
CA GLY A 204 -10.34 18.02 -6.30
C GLY A 204 -11.63 17.76 -5.54
N ARG A 205 -11.72 16.65 -4.79
CA ARG A 205 -12.89 16.39 -3.92
C ARG A 205 -13.08 17.44 -2.83
N ALA A 206 -12.00 17.97 -2.24
CA ALA A 206 -12.11 19.04 -1.25
C ALA A 206 -12.61 20.33 -1.89
N ARG A 207 -12.03 20.73 -3.03
CA ARG A 207 -12.45 21.92 -3.80
C ARG A 207 -13.89 21.84 -4.26
N ASN A 208 -14.31 20.70 -4.83
CA ASN A 208 -15.68 20.48 -5.30
C ASN A 208 -16.71 20.50 -4.16
N LYS A 209 -16.29 20.28 -2.92
CA LYS A 209 -17.13 20.44 -1.73
C LYS A 209 -17.14 21.86 -1.19
N GLY A 210 -16.52 22.81 -1.89
CA GLY A 210 -16.37 24.19 -1.44
C GLY A 210 -15.50 24.33 -0.18
N LYS A 211 -14.63 23.36 0.10
CA LYS A 211 -13.75 23.45 1.27
C LYS A 211 -12.57 24.37 1.00
N ASP A 212 -12.28 25.24 1.96
CA ASP A 212 -11.05 26.03 1.96
C ASP A 212 -9.86 25.15 2.37
N ILE A 213 -8.78 25.22 1.61
CA ILE A 213 -7.58 24.41 1.82
C ILE A 213 -6.49 25.32 2.35
N VAL A 214 -6.16 25.17 3.63
CA VAL A 214 -5.20 26.04 4.32
C VAL A 214 -3.95 25.26 4.75
N PRO A 215 -2.76 25.90 4.78
CA PRO A 215 -1.59 25.30 5.39
C PRO A 215 -1.86 24.93 6.85
N SER A 216 -1.36 23.79 7.32
CA SER A 216 -1.60 23.33 8.70
C SER A 216 -1.12 24.31 9.79
N LYS A 217 -0.20 25.23 9.45
CA LYS A 217 0.27 26.28 10.36
C LYS A 217 -0.78 27.38 10.59
N ASP A 218 -1.68 27.59 9.64
CA ASP A 218 -2.66 28.67 9.61
C ASP A 218 -4.04 28.22 10.15
N LEU A 219 -4.14 26.97 10.62
CA LEU A 219 -5.33 26.48 11.33
C LEU A 219 -5.51 27.21 12.66
N PRO A 220 -6.76 27.50 13.07
CA PRO A 220 -7.05 28.03 14.40
C PRO A 220 -6.65 27.03 15.49
N GLU A 221 -6.31 27.56 16.65
CA GLU A 221 -6.02 26.80 17.88
C GLU A 221 -7.24 26.84 18.80
N ASP A 222 -7.51 25.72 19.48
CA ASP A 222 -8.50 25.67 20.57
C ASP A 222 -7.96 26.29 21.87
N ASP A 223 -8.77 26.36 22.92
CA ASP A 223 -8.37 26.90 24.24
C ASP A 223 -7.17 26.15 24.85
N GLY A 224 -6.88 24.93 24.38
CA GLY A 224 -5.74 24.12 24.79
C GLY A 224 -4.51 24.28 23.89
N GLY A 225 -4.53 25.19 22.91
CA GLY A 225 -3.45 25.42 21.95
C GLY A 225 -3.36 24.33 20.86
N ASN A 226 -4.36 23.46 20.72
CA ASN A 226 -4.36 22.42 19.70
C ASN A 226 -5.00 22.95 18.42
N LYS A 227 -4.33 22.74 17.28
CA LYS A 227 -4.87 23.11 15.97
C LYS A 227 -6.03 22.20 15.58
N TYR A 228 -7.14 22.79 15.12
CA TYR A 228 -8.32 22.06 14.67
C TYR A 228 -8.79 22.55 13.30
N GLU A 229 -9.55 21.71 12.59
CA GLU A 229 -10.14 22.05 11.28
C GLU A 229 -11.59 22.49 11.48
N PRO A 230 -11.93 23.79 11.37
CA PRO A 230 -13.31 24.25 11.47
C PRO A 230 -14.16 23.76 10.30
N GLU A 231 -15.49 23.90 10.43
CA GLU A 231 -16.41 23.55 9.35
C GLU A 231 -16.08 24.32 8.07
N GLY A 232 -16.09 23.61 6.93
CA GLY A 232 -15.69 24.19 5.64
C GLY A 232 -14.18 24.28 5.39
N VAL A 233 -13.32 24.04 6.37
CA VAL A 233 -11.86 24.08 6.19
C VAL A 233 -11.26 22.67 6.19
N VAL A 234 -10.18 22.47 5.45
CA VAL A 234 -9.34 21.27 5.52
C VAL A 234 -7.88 21.66 5.38
N SER A 235 -7.00 21.09 6.19
CA SER A 235 -5.58 21.39 6.08
C SER A 235 -4.88 20.61 4.97
N GLU A 236 -3.86 21.22 4.38
CA GLU A 236 -2.98 20.54 3.42
C GLU A 236 -2.38 19.25 4.00
N GLY A 237 -1.96 19.29 5.26
CA GLY A 237 -1.43 18.13 5.98
C GLY A 237 -2.43 16.99 6.11
N HIS A 238 -3.71 17.28 6.31
CA HIS A 238 -4.77 16.28 6.32
C HIS A 238 -4.90 15.60 4.95
N LEU A 239 -5.02 16.38 3.87
CA LEU A 239 -5.14 15.85 2.50
C LEU A 239 -3.91 15.02 2.11
N GLU A 240 -2.71 15.47 2.49
CA GLU A 240 -1.48 14.72 2.29
C GLU A 240 -1.49 13.39 3.05
N ASN A 241 -1.89 13.38 4.33
CA ASN A 241 -1.98 12.16 5.13
C ASN A 241 -3.02 11.17 4.58
N LEU A 242 -4.16 11.65 4.06
CA LEU A 242 -5.14 10.81 3.36
C LEU A 242 -4.53 10.18 2.10
N THR A 243 -3.78 10.97 1.33
CA THR A 243 -3.11 10.52 0.10
C THR A 243 -2.05 9.47 0.42
N LEU A 244 -1.17 9.72 1.39
CA LEU A 244 -0.16 8.76 1.87
C LEU A 244 -0.80 7.47 2.40
N ARG A 245 -1.89 7.57 3.15
CA ARG A 245 -2.65 6.41 3.62
C ARG A 245 -3.20 5.59 2.46
N LYS A 246 -3.79 6.23 1.46
CA LYS A 246 -4.32 5.55 0.27
C LYS A 246 -3.21 4.89 -0.55
N LEU A 247 -2.06 5.54 -0.69
CA LEU A 247 -0.88 4.98 -1.33
C LEU A 247 -0.37 3.74 -0.57
N GLY A 248 -0.24 3.83 0.75
CA GLY A 248 0.16 2.70 1.60
C GLY A 248 -0.81 1.52 1.52
N GLN A 249 -2.12 1.77 1.55
CA GLN A 249 -3.13 0.73 1.34
C GLN A 249 -3.00 0.04 -0.02
N THR A 250 -2.76 0.82 -1.08
CA THR A 250 -2.57 0.30 -2.45
C THR A 250 -1.31 -0.54 -2.53
N PHE A 251 -0.20 -0.07 -1.94
CA PHE A 251 1.04 -0.84 -1.85
C PHE A 251 0.88 -2.16 -1.09
N LEU A 252 0.10 -2.20 -0.01
CA LEU A 252 -0.20 -3.44 0.72
C LEU A 252 -1.03 -4.43 -0.11
N ILE A 253 -1.97 -3.94 -0.93
CA ILE A 253 -2.73 -4.80 -1.86
C ILE A 253 -1.77 -5.41 -2.89
N HIS A 254 -0.88 -4.60 -3.47
CA HIS A 254 0.15 -5.10 -4.41
C HIS A 254 1.07 -6.11 -3.73
N THR A 255 1.50 -5.84 -2.49
CA THR A 255 2.35 -6.75 -1.71
C THR A 255 1.66 -8.07 -1.45
N TYR A 256 0.39 -8.03 -1.04
CA TYR A 256 -0.42 -9.23 -0.83
C TYR A 256 -0.51 -10.07 -2.10
N ASP A 257 -0.88 -9.46 -3.22
CA ASP A 257 -1.08 -10.14 -4.49
C ASP A 257 0.22 -10.78 -4.99
N VAL A 258 1.30 -9.99 -5.07
CA VAL A 258 2.61 -10.46 -5.53
C VAL A 258 3.13 -11.58 -4.63
N TRP A 259 3.13 -11.39 -3.32
CA TRP A 259 3.71 -12.35 -2.40
C TRP A 259 2.95 -13.69 -2.44
N ARG A 260 1.63 -13.65 -2.54
CA ARG A 260 0.83 -14.88 -2.66
C ARG A 260 1.08 -15.61 -3.98
N ARG A 261 1.16 -14.90 -5.12
CA ARG A 261 1.53 -15.50 -6.42
C ARG A 261 2.90 -16.15 -6.40
N ILE A 262 3.88 -15.49 -5.77
CA ILE A 262 5.24 -16.04 -5.60
C ILE A 262 5.21 -17.37 -4.85
N LEU A 263 4.33 -17.51 -3.87
CA LEU A 263 4.17 -18.71 -3.04
C LEU A 263 3.19 -19.74 -3.62
N GLY A 264 2.61 -19.49 -4.81
CA GLY A 264 1.59 -20.37 -5.40
C GLY A 264 0.28 -20.41 -4.60
N LEU A 265 0.01 -19.38 -3.79
CA LEU A 265 -1.20 -19.29 -2.99
C LEU A 265 -2.34 -18.68 -3.80
N PRO A 266 -3.60 -19.09 -3.55
CA PRO A 266 -4.74 -18.50 -4.24
C PRO A 266 -4.82 -17.01 -3.92
N VAL A 267 -4.95 -16.19 -4.96
CA VAL A 267 -5.21 -14.76 -4.85
C VAL A 267 -6.70 -14.54 -5.03
N LYS A 268 -7.33 -13.91 -4.04
CA LYS A 268 -8.69 -13.45 -4.18
C LYS A 268 -8.68 -12.10 -4.89
N GLU A 269 -9.46 -11.98 -5.96
CA GLU A 269 -9.65 -10.70 -6.61
C GLU A 269 -10.28 -9.69 -5.65
N PRO A 270 -9.94 -8.39 -5.77
CA PRO A 270 -10.62 -7.37 -5.02
C PRO A 270 -12.13 -7.43 -5.27
N TRP A 271 -12.93 -7.39 -4.19
CA TRP A 271 -14.39 -7.44 -4.29
C TRP A 271 -14.95 -6.44 -5.33
N ILE A 272 -14.35 -5.26 -5.38
CA ILE A 272 -14.73 -4.15 -6.27
C ILE A 272 -14.67 -4.56 -7.75
N THR A 273 -13.68 -5.36 -8.15
CA THR A 273 -13.51 -5.78 -9.55
C THR A 273 -14.29 -7.06 -9.88
N SER A 274 -14.65 -7.86 -8.86
CA SER A 274 -15.30 -9.16 -9.09
C SER A 274 -16.80 -9.18 -8.83
N LYS A 275 -17.32 -8.25 -8.00
CA LYS A 275 -18.69 -8.34 -7.43
C LYS A 275 -19.42 -7.01 -7.32
N SER A 276 -18.77 -5.87 -7.60
CA SER A 276 -19.47 -4.58 -7.59
C SER A 276 -20.41 -4.52 -8.80
N PRO A 277 -21.61 -3.92 -8.69
CA PRO A 277 -22.45 -3.62 -9.86
C PRO A 277 -21.69 -2.80 -10.91
N ASP A 278 -20.75 -1.96 -10.47
CA ASP A 278 -19.85 -1.16 -11.31
C ASP A 278 -18.49 -1.83 -11.56
N ALA A 279 -18.39 -3.16 -11.50
CA ALA A 279 -17.12 -3.88 -11.63
C ALA A 279 -16.35 -3.48 -12.90
N GLU A 280 -17.06 -3.28 -14.01
CA GLU A 280 -16.53 -2.85 -15.31
C GLU A 280 -15.86 -1.48 -15.24
N LYS A 281 -16.36 -0.58 -14.39
CA LYS A 281 -15.81 0.78 -14.21
C LYS A 281 -14.59 0.78 -13.30
N HIS A 282 -14.30 -0.33 -12.62
CA HIS A 282 -13.23 -0.42 -11.64
C HIS A 282 -12.01 -1.12 -12.18
N ARG A 283 -10.97 -0.35 -12.48
CA ARG A 283 -9.69 -0.89 -12.94
C ARG A 283 -8.84 -1.41 -11.78
N TYR A 284 -8.43 -2.67 -11.85
CA TYR A 284 -7.38 -3.21 -10.98
C TYR A 284 -6.06 -2.47 -11.21
N LEU A 285 -5.54 -1.83 -10.15
CA LEU A 285 -4.20 -1.24 -10.19
C LEU A 285 -3.17 -2.36 -10.06
N LYS A 286 -2.38 -2.57 -11.11
CA LYS A 286 -1.33 -3.58 -11.12
C LYS A 286 -0.15 -3.16 -10.22
N PRO A 287 0.53 -4.12 -9.57
CA PRO A 287 1.79 -3.88 -8.87
C PRO A 287 2.81 -3.17 -9.77
N ARG A 288 3.46 -2.15 -9.24
CA ARG A 288 4.44 -1.34 -10.00
C ARG A 288 5.85 -1.91 -9.85
N ILE A 289 6.64 -1.77 -10.91
CA ILE A 289 8.08 -2.04 -10.94
C ILE A 289 8.73 -0.90 -11.70
N ASP A 290 9.81 -0.37 -11.15
CA ASP A 290 10.59 0.70 -11.77
C ASP A 290 11.81 0.16 -12.50
N ASN A 291 12.43 -0.91 -11.99
CA ASN A 291 13.62 -1.51 -12.55
C ASN A 291 13.50 -3.03 -12.63
N LYS A 292 13.15 -3.53 -13.81
CA LYS A 292 13.03 -4.98 -14.10
C LYS A 292 14.38 -5.72 -14.02
N SER A 293 15.53 -5.06 -14.26
CA SER A 293 16.84 -5.74 -14.26
C SER A 293 17.31 -6.17 -12.87
N LYS A 294 16.73 -5.59 -11.81
CA LYS A 294 16.99 -5.98 -10.42
C LYS A 294 16.24 -7.24 -9.99
N ILE A 295 15.35 -7.74 -10.84
CA ILE A 295 14.49 -8.88 -10.53
C ILE A 295 15.10 -10.14 -11.15
N LYS A 296 15.38 -11.13 -10.31
CA LYS A 296 16.03 -12.38 -10.74
C LYS A 296 15.09 -13.33 -11.47
N ARG A 297 13.79 -13.29 -11.14
CA ARG A 297 12.74 -14.14 -11.72
C ARG A 297 11.41 -13.39 -11.71
N GLY A 298 10.63 -13.53 -12.77
CA GLY A 298 9.27 -12.98 -12.84
C GLY A 298 8.36 -13.53 -11.72
N VAL A 299 7.35 -12.74 -11.38
CA VAL A 299 6.20 -13.16 -10.56
C VAL A 299 5.19 -13.91 -11.45
N PRO A 300 4.85 -15.17 -11.15
CA PRO A 300 3.88 -15.94 -11.94
C PRO A 300 2.55 -15.22 -12.11
N GLY A 301 2.03 -15.18 -13.35
CA GLY A 301 0.72 -14.62 -13.69
C GLY A 301 0.58 -13.11 -13.56
N LEU A 302 1.61 -12.39 -13.11
CA LEU A 302 1.59 -10.92 -13.03
C LEU A 302 2.39 -10.28 -14.16
N TRP A 303 3.46 -10.95 -14.57
CA TRP A 303 4.25 -10.61 -15.75
C TRP A 303 4.02 -11.74 -16.72
N LYS A 304 3.12 -11.53 -17.69
CA LYS A 304 3.20 -12.27 -18.93
C LYS A 304 4.56 -11.92 -19.54
N SER A 305 5.36 -12.92 -19.92
CA SER A 305 6.51 -12.71 -20.80
C SER A 305 6.06 -11.95 -22.04
N ASP A 306 6.95 -11.22 -22.72
CA ASP A 306 6.55 -10.51 -23.95
C ASP A 306 5.93 -11.48 -24.98
N LYS A 307 6.34 -12.75 -24.95
CA LYS A 307 5.74 -13.86 -25.70
C LYS A 307 4.33 -14.23 -25.23
N GLU A 308 4.07 -14.29 -23.92
CA GLU A 308 2.73 -14.55 -23.37
C GLU A 308 1.80 -13.32 -23.51
N VAL A 309 2.33 -12.10 -23.48
CA VAL A 309 1.58 -10.89 -23.81
C VAL A 309 1.20 -10.94 -25.28
N LYS A 310 2.16 -11.23 -26.15
CA LYS A 310 1.91 -11.38 -27.59
C LYS A 310 0.92 -12.49 -27.89
N ALA A 311 1.09 -13.69 -27.30
CA ALA A 311 0.18 -14.81 -27.50
C ALA A 311 -1.23 -14.56 -26.94
N GLU A 312 -1.36 -13.83 -25.82
CA GLU A 312 -2.69 -13.42 -25.36
C GLU A 312 -3.32 -12.38 -26.29
N ASN A 313 -2.54 -11.40 -26.74
CA ASN A 313 -3.04 -10.39 -27.67
C ASN A 313 -3.48 -11.04 -28.98
N GLU A 314 -2.69 -11.97 -29.54
CA GLU A 314 -3.07 -12.77 -30.72
C GLU A 314 -4.33 -13.61 -30.46
N ARG A 315 -4.47 -14.20 -29.27
CA ARG A 315 -5.70 -14.92 -28.87
C ARG A 315 -6.91 -13.99 -28.77
N LEU A 316 -6.72 -12.77 -28.26
CA LEU A 316 -7.79 -11.78 -28.13
C LEU A 316 -8.17 -11.17 -29.48
N GLU A 317 -7.20 -10.96 -30.37
CA GLU A 317 -7.44 -10.56 -31.77
C GLU A 317 -8.25 -11.65 -32.48
N GLY A 318 -7.92 -12.93 -32.33
CA GLY A 318 -8.74 -14.02 -32.89
C GLY A 318 -10.14 -14.13 -32.28
N ILE A 319 -10.32 -13.77 -31.00
CA ILE A 319 -11.66 -13.72 -30.36
C ILE A 319 -12.46 -12.50 -30.83
N LEU A 320 -11.78 -11.37 -31.09
CA LEU A 320 -12.40 -10.15 -31.61
C LEU A 320 -12.78 -10.31 -33.08
N ASP A 321 -11.97 -11.01 -33.88
CA ASP A 321 -12.27 -11.34 -35.28
C ASP A 321 -13.41 -12.37 -35.41
N ASP A 322 -13.62 -13.23 -34.39
CA ASP A 322 -14.70 -14.23 -34.35
C ASP A 322 -15.97 -13.75 -33.62
N HIS A 323 -15.96 -12.57 -32.99
CA HIS A 323 -17.18 -12.03 -32.37
C HIS A 323 -17.98 -11.26 -33.42
N PRO A 324 -19.23 -11.64 -33.71
CA PRO A 324 -20.09 -10.95 -34.68
C PRO A 324 -20.54 -9.59 -34.19
N VAL A 325 -19.87 -8.97 -33.21
CA VAL A 325 -20.26 -7.65 -32.67
C VAL A 325 -20.16 -6.59 -33.77
N ASP A 326 -19.18 -6.67 -34.65
CA ASP A 326 -19.11 -5.75 -35.80
C ASP A 326 -20.17 -6.06 -36.87
N ALA A 327 -20.59 -7.33 -37.01
CA ALA A 327 -21.68 -7.71 -37.91
C ALA A 327 -23.06 -7.32 -37.33
N GLU A 328 -23.27 -7.46 -36.02
CA GLU A 328 -24.46 -7.04 -35.30
C GLU A 328 -24.54 -5.51 -35.22
N LEU A 329 -23.45 -4.81 -34.90
CA LEU A 329 -23.39 -3.34 -34.93
C LEU A 329 -23.58 -2.78 -36.33
N LYS A 330 -23.05 -3.46 -37.36
CA LYS A 330 -23.31 -3.10 -38.75
C LYS A 330 -24.77 -3.35 -39.12
N THR A 331 -25.37 -4.47 -38.72
CA THR A 331 -26.79 -4.76 -38.96
C THR A 331 -27.70 -3.74 -38.26
N ILE A 332 -27.35 -3.34 -37.04
CA ILE A 332 -28.07 -2.30 -36.28
C ILE A 332 -27.89 -0.92 -36.95
N ARG A 333 -26.71 -0.60 -37.48
CA ARG A 333 -26.47 0.64 -38.24
C ARG A 333 -27.21 0.67 -39.57
N ASP A 334 -27.13 -0.42 -40.35
CA ASP A 334 -27.83 -0.53 -41.63
C ASP A 334 -29.35 -0.43 -41.41
N ALA A 335 -29.90 -1.03 -40.35
CA ALA A 335 -31.30 -0.89 -39.98
C ALA A 335 -31.68 0.49 -39.42
N PHE A 336 -30.72 1.20 -38.81
CA PHE A 336 -30.89 2.58 -38.39
C PHE A 336 -31.03 3.51 -39.61
N ASP A 337 -30.14 3.37 -40.59
CA ASP A 337 -30.10 4.17 -41.82
C ASP A 337 -31.32 3.91 -42.73
N GLU A 338 -31.84 2.67 -42.73
CA GLU A 338 -33.02 2.28 -43.50
C GLU A 338 -34.36 2.55 -42.78
N GLY A 339 -34.33 3.02 -41.52
CA GLY A 339 -35.52 3.28 -40.72
C GLY A 339 -36.26 2.00 -40.29
N SER A 340 -35.59 0.85 -40.27
CA SER A 340 -36.14 -0.49 -40.02
C SER A 340 -35.77 -1.07 -38.65
N LEU A 341 -35.39 -0.23 -37.68
CA LEU A 341 -35.05 -0.64 -36.29
C LEU A 341 -36.15 -1.50 -35.63
N GLU A 342 -37.40 -1.29 -36.01
CA GLU A 342 -38.56 -2.04 -35.51
C GLU A 342 -38.55 -3.53 -35.93
N GLU A 343 -37.97 -3.86 -37.09
CA GLU A 343 -37.78 -5.26 -37.52
C GLU A 343 -36.63 -5.95 -36.78
N VAL A 344 -35.57 -5.21 -36.43
CA VAL A 344 -34.39 -5.77 -35.76
C VAL A 344 -34.66 -6.09 -34.29
N PHE A 345 -35.39 -5.22 -33.59
CA PHE A 345 -35.63 -5.36 -32.16
C PHE A 345 -37.01 -5.93 -31.80
N GLY A 346 -37.87 -6.15 -32.81
CA GLY A 346 -39.22 -6.66 -32.65
C GLY A 346 -40.20 -5.60 -32.13
N ALA A 347 -41.49 -5.78 -32.44
CA ALA A 347 -42.58 -4.81 -32.19
C ALA A 347 -42.88 -4.51 -30.70
N ASP A 348 -42.12 -5.07 -29.76
CA ASP A 348 -42.36 -4.98 -28.31
C ASP A 348 -41.53 -3.91 -27.61
N LEU A 349 -40.65 -3.18 -28.32
CA LEU A 349 -39.96 -2.04 -27.71
C LEU A 349 -40.89 -0.82 -27.61
N PRO A 350 -41.04 -0.22 -26.42
CA PRO A 350 -41.79 1.02 -26.28
C PRO A 350 -41.09 2.13 -27.07
N GLY A 351 -41.85 2.96 -27.79
CA GLY A 351 -41.30 3.99 -28.68
C GLY A 351 -40.32 4.97 -28.00
N SER A 352 -40.42 5.15 -26.68
CA SER A 352 -39.45 5.93 -25.90
C SER A 352 -38.04 5.33 -25.85
N ALA A 353 -37.93 3.99 -25.87
CA ALA A 353 -36.64 3.30 -25.87
C ALA A 353 -35.98 3.37 -27.26
N ILE A 354 -36.78 3.31 -28.33
CA ILE A 354 -36.29 3.50 -29.70
C ILE A 354 -35.73 4.93 -29.87
N GLU A 355 -36.42 5.92 -29.31
CA GLU A 355 -35.98 7.32 -29.39
C GLU A 355 -34.72 7.59 -28.54
N GLU A 356 -34.58 6.96 -27.38
CA GLU A 356 -33.36 7.04 -26.55
C GLU A 356 -32.15 6.40 -27.25
N ILE A 357 -32.35 5.29 -27.96
CA ILE A 357 -31.32 4.66 -28.79
C ILE A 357 -30.93 5.58 -29.95
N ARG A 358 -31.91 6.21 -30.61
CA ARG A 358 -31.69 7.17 -31.71
C ARG A 358 -30.90 8.39 -31.24
N GLU A 359 -31.31 9.03 -30.15
CA GLU A 359 -30.56 10.16 -29.56
C GLU A 359 -29.13 9.78 -29.18
N THR A 360 -28.90 8.55 -28.72
CA THR A 360 -27.56 8.08 -28.35
C THR A 360 -26.68 7.88 -29.59
N LEU A 361 -27.22 7.31 -30.67
CA LEU A 361 -26.50 7.09 -31.92
C LEU A 361 -26.16 8.41 -32.63
N GLU A 362 -27.10 9.35 -32.71
CA GLU A 362 -26.87 10.69 -33.29
C GLU A 362 -25.81 11.50 -32.51
N ARG A 363 -25.72 11.27 -31.20
CA ARG A 363 -24.77 11.96 -30.31
C ARG A 363 -23.35 11.39 -30.39
N GLU A 364 -23.21 10.14 -30.82
CA GLU A 364 -21.93 9.45 -30.98
C GLU A 364 -21.37 9.53 -32.40
N GLU A 365 -22.06 10.10 -33.38
CA GLU A 365 -21.46 10.42 -34.67
C GLU A 365 -20.37 11.50 -34.50
N PRO A 366 -19.07 11.17 -34.68
CA PRO A 366 -18.06 12.20 -34.75
C PRO A 366 -18.26 12.98 -36.05
N THR A 367 -18.30 14.30 -35.93
CA THR A 367 -18.22 15.25 -37.04
C THR A 367 -16.90 15.00 -37.77
N ILE A 368 -16.92 14.11 -38.78
CA ILE A 368 -15.87 13.89 -39.76
C ILE A 368 -16.42 14.32 -41.12
N VAL A 369 -16.65 15.63 -41.25
CA VAL A 369 -16.72 16.41 -42.51
C VAL A 369 -16.44 17.85 -42.03
N GLU A 370 -15.35 18.55 -42.34
CA GLU A 370 -14.44 18.59 -43.48
C GLU A 370 -12.94 18.53 -43.08
#